data_AF-E1NR64-F1
#
_entry.id   AF-E1NR64-F1
#
_cell.length_a   1.000
_cell.length_b   1.000
_cell.length_c   1.000
_cell.angle_alpha   90.00
_cell.angle_beta   90.00
_cell.angle_gamma   90.00
#
_symmetry.space_group_name_H-M   'P 1'
#
loop_
_entity.id
_entity.type
_entity.pdbx_description
1 polymer ?
#
loop_
_entity_poly.entity_id
_entity_poly.type
_entity_poly.pdbx_seq_one_letter_code
_entity_poly.pdbx_strand_id
1 'polypeptide(L)'
;MVLKSASLIPQDDPTLLWINSGVATMKKYFDGSVVPKNHRITSSQKSIRTNDIENVGKTARHQTFFEMLGNFSVGDYFKEEVIPWAWEFLTSDKWLGLDPDKLYVTVYPKDTDAYRLWHEVVGLPESHIVQLEDNFWDIGEGPCGPDSEIFYDRGQENNDVAEDDPENFPGGENARYLEIWNIVFSQYNHLANGKYVDQPHKNIDTGMGLERVVSVIQDAPTNFETDLFMPIIKQN
;
A
#
# COMPACT_ATOMS: atom_id res chain seq x y z
N MET A 1 3.29 8.86 -16.62
CA MET A 1 2.17 8.47 -17.51
C MET A 1 0.99 8.08 -16.63
N VAL A 2 -0.23 8.57 -16.92
CA VAL A 2 -1.44 8.16 -16.19
C VAL A 2 -2.09 7.02 -16.97
N LEU A 3 -2.23 5.84 -16.36
CA LEU A 3 -2.95 4.71 -16.92
C LEU A 3 -4.37 4.66 -16.38
N LYS A 4 -5.30 4.24 -17.25
CA LYS A 4 -6.67 3.93 -16.82
C LYS A 4 -6.67 2.62 -16.03
N SER A 5 -7.56 2.52 -15.05
CA SER A 5 -7.87 1.26 -14.38
C SER A 5 -8.12 0.16 -15.41
N ALA A 6 -7.43 -0.96 -15.26
CA ALA A 6 -7.66 -2.18 -16.02
C ALA A 6 -8.98 -2.86 -15.60
N SER A 7 -9.43 -3.80 -16.43
CA SER A 7 -10.57 -4.67 -16.11
C SER A 7 -10.33 -5.46 -14.82
N LEU A 8 -11.40 -5.74 -14.06
CA LEU A 8 -11.34 -6.64 -12.91
C LEU A 8 -11.09 -8.10 -13.32
N ILE A 9 -11.42 -8.45 -14.56
CA ILE A 9 -11.15 -9.76 -15.15
C ILE A 9 -9.75 -9.73 -15.78
N PRO A 10 -8.79 -10.50 -15.26
CA PRO A 10 -7.44 -10.58 -15.81
C PRO A 10 -7.46 -10.95 -17.29
N GLN A 11 -6.54 -10.36 -18.06
CA GLN A 11 -6.34 -10.69 -19.48
C GLN A 11 -4.99 -11.39 -19.60
N ASP A 12 -4.99 -12.62 -20.13
CA ASP A 12 -3.79 -13.43 -20.35
C ASP A 12 -2.96 -13.71 -19.06
N ASP A 13 -3.60 -13.77 -17.90
CA ASP A 13 -2.96 -14.21 -16.65
C ASP A 13 -3.78 -15.34 -15.99
N PRO A 14 -3.39 -16.62 -16.18
CA PRO A 14 -4.11 -17.74 -15.59
C PRO A 14 -3.86 -17.91 -14.09
N THR A 15 -2.94 -17.13 -13.50
CA THR A 15 -2.57 -17.22 -12.08
C THR A 15 -3.48 -16.36 -11.19
N LEU A 16 -4.23 -15.43 -11.77
CA LEU A 16 -5.12 -14.51 -11.04
C LEU A 16 -6.60 -14.83 -11.30
N LEU A 17 -7.39 -14.88 -10.23
CA LEU A 17 -8.85 -14.95 -10.34
C LEU A 17 -9.45 -13.56 -10.65
N TRP A 18 -9.01 -12.54 -9.92
CA TRP A 18 -9.41 -11.13 -10.07
C TRP A 18 -8.17 -10.23 -10.01
N ILE A 19 -8.23 -9.07 -10.65
CA ILE A 19 -7.26 -8.00 -10.38
C ILE A 19 -7.49 -7.51 -8.96
N ASN A 20 -6.51 -7.75 -8.08
CA ASN A 20 -6.57 -7.49 -6.64
C ASN A 20 -5.69 -6.31 -6.18
N SER A 21 -4.93 -5.72 -7.10
CA SER A 21 -3.93 -4.68 -6.84
C SER A 21 -3.57 -3.92 -8.12
N GLY A 22 -2.89 -2.78 -7.97
CA GLY A 22 -2.32 -2.02 -9.08
C GLY A 22 -1.23 -2.81 -9.83
N VAL A 23 -0.30 -3.44 -9.12
CA VAL A 23 0.82 -4.18 -9.72
C VAL A 23 0.44 -5.45 -10.47
N ALA A 24 -0.71 -6.07 -10.15
CA ALA A 24 -1.26 -7.16 -10.95
C ALA A 24 -1.43 -6.74 -12.43
N THR A 25 -1.65 -5.44 -12.69
CA THR A 25 -1.74 -4.88 -14.04
C THR A 25 -0.38 -4.54 -14.67
N MET A 26 0.68 -4.54 -13.86
CA MET A 26 2.06 -4.16 -14.23
C MET A 26 3.01 -5.36 -14.36
N LYS A 27 2.56 -6.59 -14.07
CA LYS A 27 3.41 -7.81 -14.03
C LYS A 27 4.35 -7.94 -15.23
N LYS A 28 3.83 -7.78 -16.46
CA LYS A 28 4.61 -7.88 -17.71
C LYS A 28 5.66 -6.77 -17.88
N TYR A 29 5.50 -5.62 -17.21
CA TYR A 29 6.51 -4.57 -17.20
C TYR A 29 7.62 -4.89 -16.20
N PHE A 30 7.25 -5.39 -15.02
CA PHE A 30 8.19 -5.64 -13.93
C PHE A 30 9.04 -6.90 -14.18
N ASP A 31 8.46 -7.92 -14.80
CA ASP A 31 9.21 -9.12 -15.24
C ASP A 31 10.10 -8.87 -16.48
N GLY A 32 9.97 -7.70 -17.11
CA GLY A 32 10.76 -7.29 -18.28
C GLY A 32 10.25 -7.82 -19.64
N SER A 33 9.13 -8.54 -19.68
CA SER A 33 8.55 -9.07 -20.93
C SER A 33 8.08 -7.97 -21.87
N VAL A 34 7.70 -6.81 -21.31
CA VAL A 34 7.27 -5.62 -22.06
C VAL A 34 8.01 -4.41 -21.51
N VAL A 35 8.58 -3.60 -22.40
CA VAL A 35 9.17 -2.31 -22.02
C VAL A 35 8.12 -1.21 -22.13
N PRO A 36 7.81 -0.47 -21.05
CA PRO A 36 6.81 0.59 -21.11
C PRO A 36 7.34 1.80 -21.90
N LYS A 37 6.44 2.51 -22.58
CA LYS A 37 6.81 3.77 -23.27
C LYS A 37 7.28 4.87 -22.30
N ASN A 38 6.84 4.80 -21.05
CA ASN A 38 7.22 5.70 -19.97
C ASN A 38 7.40 4.86 -18.71
N HIS A 39 8.58 4.94 -18.11
CA HIS A 39 8.98 4.13 -16.97
C HIS A 39 8.39 4.62 -15.64
N ARG A 40 7.72 5.79 -15.65
CA ARG A 40 7.01 6.35 -14.49
C ARG A 40 5.51 6.33 -14.76
N ILE A 41 4.78 5.58 -13.96
CA ILE A 41 3.37 5.29 -14.19
C ILE A 41 2.56 5.64 -12.94
N THR A 42 1.31 6.04 -13.10
CA THR A 42 0.35 6.11 -11.99
C THR A 42 -1.04 5.71 -12.45
N SER A 43 -1.85 5.16 -11.55
CA SER A 43 -3.25 4.80 -11.79
C SER A 43 -4.07 4.82 -10.49
N SER A 44 -5.40 4.87 -10.66
CA SER A 44 -6.36 4.42 -9.65
C SER A 44 -6.93 3.10 -10.15
N GLN A 45 -6.59 1.98 -9.52
CA GLN A 45 -6.98 0.64 -9.94
C GLN A 45 -8.12 0.10 -9.08
N LYS A 46 -9.29 -0.11 -9.71
CA LYS A 46 -10.36 -0.92 -9.13
C LYS A 46 -9.85 -2.33 -8.86
N SER A 47 -10.03 -2.82 -7.64
CA SER A 47 -9.48 -4.09 -7.18
C SER A 47 -10.56 -4.92 -6.50
N ILE A 48 -10.49 -6.24 -6.67
CA ILE A 48 -11.29 -7.20 -5.89
C ILE A 48 -10.36 -8.08 -5.05
N ARG A 49 -10.58 -8.09 -3.74
CA ARG A 49 -9.96 -9.05 -2.80
C ARG A 49 -11.04 -9.92 -2.18
N THR A 50 -11.07 -11.18 -2.57
CA THR A 50 -11.99 -12.18 -1.99
C THR A 50 -11.50 -12.72 -0.65
N ASN A 51 -10.20 -12.60 -0.36
CA ASN A 51 -9.63 -13.05 0.90
C ASN A 51 -10.11 -12.19 2.09
N ASP A 52 -10.49 -10.94 1.82
CA ASP A 52 -11.02 -10.01 2.81
C ASP A 52 -12.52 -10.19 3.08
N ILE A 53 -13.20 -11.12 2.39
CA ILE A 53 -14.67 -11.24 2.45
C ILE A 53 -15.19 -11.46 3.87
N GLU A 54 -14.45 -12.19 4.70
CA GLU A 54 -14.83 -12.46 6.09
C GLU A 54 -14.62 -11.25 7.01
N ASN A 55 -13.87 -10.23 6.58
CA ASN A 55 -13.60 -9.01 7.33
C ASN A 55 -14.61 -7.89 7.01
N VAL A 56 -15.30 -8.01 5.86
CA VAL A 56 -16.29 -7.01 5.41
C VAL A 56 -17.47 -6.96 6.37
N GLY A 57 -17.77 -5.76 6.87
CA GLY A 57 -18.82 -5.53 7.87
C GLY A 57 -18.42 -5.87 9.31
N LYS A 58 -17.23 -6.43 9.54
CA LYS A 58 -16.66 -6.66 10.89
C LYS A 58 -15.61 -5.61 11.25
N THR A 59 -14.89 -5.09 10.26
CA THR A 59 -13.82 -4.10 10.45
C THR A 59 -14.17 -2.77 9.79
N ALA A 60 -13.55 -1.69 10.26
CA ALA A 60 -13.75 -0.34 9.72
C ALA A 60 -13.11 -0.11 8.33
N ARG A 61 -12.19 -1.00 7.91
CA ARG A 61 -11.23 -0.75 6.83
C ARG A 61 -11.29 -1.70 5.63
N HIS A 62 -11.95 -2.85 5.72
CA HIS A 62 -11.95 -3.86 4.66
C HIS A 62 -13.17 -3.78 3.75
N GLN A 63 -12.94 -3.88 2.44
CA GLN A 63 -13.95 -4.04 1.40
C GLN A 63 -13.57 -5.23 0.49
N THR A 64 -14.54 -5.81 -0.20
CA THR A 64 -14.23 -6.74 -1.30
C THR A 64 -13.79 -5.97 -2.55
N PHE A 65 -14.49 -4.89 -2.89
CA PHE A 65 -14.18 -3.98 -3.99
C PHE A 65 -13.69 -2.65 -3.43
N PHE A 66 -12.56 -2.18 -3.93
CA PHE A 66 -11.95 -0.91 -3.52
C PHE A 66 -11.08 -0.32 -4.65
N GLU A 67 -10.69 0.94 -4.53
CA GLU A 67 -9.71 1.57 -5.44
C GLU A 67 -8.34 1.69 -4.79
N MET A 68 -7.32 1.24 -5.52
CA MET A 68 -5.92 1.32 -5.12
C MET A 68 -5.22 2.40 -5.95
N LEU A 69 -4.81 3.48 -5.29
CA LEU A 69 -4.00 4.55 -5.86
C LEU A 69 -2.54 4.10 -5.88
N GLY A 70 -1.92 4.06 -7.06
CA GLY A 70 -0.55 3.58 -7.20
C GLY A 70 0.32 4.49 -8.07
N ASN A 71 1.60 4.58 -7.70
CA ASN A 71 2.67 5.06 -8.56
C ASN A 71 3.70 3.95 -8.75
N PHE A 72 4.17 3.80 -9.98
CA PHE A 72 5.04 2.70 -10.36
C PHE A 72 6.30 3.24 -11.04
N SER A 73 7.43 2.62 -10.71
CA SER A 73 8.71 2.80 -11.36
C SER A 73 9.10 1.50 -12.03
N VAL A 74 9.36 1.53 -13.34
CA VAL A 74 9.88 0.38 -14.08
C VAL A 74 11.36 0.65 -14.41
N GLY A 75 12.26 0.33 -13.49
CA GLY A 75 13.70 0.57 -13.63
C GLY A 75 14.07 2.06 -13.79
N ASP A 76 13.35 2.98 -13.15
CA ASP A 76 13.61 4.43 -13.20
C ASP A 76 14.13 4.95 -11.86
N TYR A 77 13.22 5.30 -10.93
CA TYR A 77 13.53 5.70 -9.56
C TYR A 77 13.36 4.54 -8.59
N PHE A 78 13.92 4.65 -7.39
CA PHE A 78 13.80 3.63 -6.35
C PHE A 78 13.56 4.27 -4.98
N LYS A 79 14.12 3.69 -3.91
CA LYS A 79 13.90 4.09 -2.52
C LYS A 79 14.23 5.56 -2.24
N GLU A 80 15.38 6.04 -2.75
CA GLU A 80 15.90 7.38 -2.45
C GLU A 80 14.94 8.49 -2.89
N GLU A 81 14.17 8.26 -3.95
CA GLU A 81 13.17 9.21 -4.43
C GLU A 81 11.76 8.92 -3.91
N VAL A 82 11.32 7.66 -3.91
CA VAL A 82 9.92 7.34 -3.59
C VAL A 82 9.57 7.65 -2.13
N ILE A 83 10.49 7.38 -1.19
CA ILE A 83 10.23 7.58 0.25
C ILE A 83 10.00 9.08 0.54
N PRO A 84 10.90 10.00 0.14
CA PRO A 84 10.66 11.43 0.31
C PRO A 84 9.42 11.94 -0.45
N TRP A 85 9.12 11.42 -1.64
CA TRP A 85 7.93 11.85 -2.39
C TRP A 85 6.62 11.40 -1.75
N ALA A 86 6.56 10.16 -1.25
CA ALA A 86 5.40 9.66 -0.52
C ALA A 86 5.15 10.51 0.73
N TRP A 87 6.23 10.80 1.48
CA TRP A 87 6.15 11.68 2.65
C TRP A 87 5.69 13.10 2.31
N GLU A 88 6.28 13.72 1.27
CA GLU A 88 5.88 15.05 0.81
C GLU A 88 4.40 15.07 0.43
N PHE A 89 3.92 14.08 -0.34
CA PHE A 89 2.53 14.01 -0.77
C PHE A 89 1.56 13.91 0.41
N LEU A 90 1.90 13.13 1.44
CA LEU A 90 1.05 12.98 2.62
C LEU A 90 1.07 14.23 3.51
N THR A 91 2.23 14.84 3.74
CA THR A 91 2.41 15.82 4.84
C THR A 91 2.47 17.28 4.41
N SER A 92 2.82 17.57 3.16
CA SER A 92 2.97 18.96 2.70
C SER A 92 1.61 19.65 2.60
N ASP A 93 1.55 20.90 3.05
CA ASP A 93 0.37 21.79 2.91
C ASP A 93 -0.05 22.02 1.44
N LYS A 94 0.82 21.69 0.48
CA LYS A 94 0.51 21.76 -0.96
C LYS A 94 -0.32 20.56 -1.44
N TRP A 95 -0.34 19.48 -0.67
CA TRP A 95 -0.91 18.18 -1.03
C TRP A 95 -1.99 17.78 -0.03
N LEU A 96 -1.83 16.67 0.70
CA LEU A 96 -2.84 16.23 1.66
C LEU A 96 -2.77 16.95 3.01
N GLY A 97 -1.60 17.49 3.39
CA GLY A 97 -1.43 18.24 4.64
C GLY A 97 -1.77 17.43 5.90
N LEU A 98 -1.51 16.11 5.88
CA LEU A 98 -1.71 15.25 7.05
C LEU A 98 -0.69 15.61 8.13
N ASP A 99 -1.11 15.50 9.40
CA ASP A 99 -0.25 15.73 10.55
C ASP A 99 0.89 14.69 10.61
N PRO A 100 2.17 15.10 10.46
CA PRO A 100 3.31 14.21 10.54
C PRO A 100 3.39 13.41 11.84
N ASP A 101 2.93 13.99 12.96
CA ASP A 101 3.02 13.35 14.28
C ASP A 101 2.04 12.16 14.41
N LYS A 102 1.08 12.04 13.49
CA LYS A 102 0.15 10.91 13.41
C LYS A 102 0.62 9.80 12.47
N LEU A 103 1.72 10.00 11.74
CA LEU A 103 2.20 9.03 10.77
C LEU A 103 3.29 8.16 11.37
N TYR A 104 3.16 6.86 11.12
CA TYR A 104 4.11 5.82 11.50
C TYR A 104 4.46 5.02 10.26
N VAL A 105 5.65 4.44 10.23
CA VAL A 105 6.08 3.59 9.12
C VAL A 105 6.58 2.25 9.62
N THR A 106 6.35 1.21 8.83
CA THR A 106 6.94 -0.11 9.04
C THR A 106 7.98 -0.37 7.96
N VAL A 107 9.03 -1.16 8.28
CA VAL A 107 10.09 -1.55 7.34
C VAL A 107 10.54 -2.98 7.59
N TYR A 108 11.00 -3.65 6.53
CA TYR A 108 11.63 -4.97 6.67
C TYR A 108 12.94 -4.90 7.48
N PRO A 109 13.17 -5.74 8.51
CA PRO A 109 14.36 -5.67 9.37
C PRO A 109 15.70 -5.76 8.62
N LYS A 110 15.73 -6.49 7.50
CA LYS A 110 16.95 -6.63 6.66
C LYS A 110 17.10 -5.50 5.64
N ASP A 111 16.11 -4.63 5.51
CA ASP A 111 16.13 -3.47 4.64
C ASP A 111 16.63 -2.22 5.38
N THR A 112 17.95 -2.19 5.58
CA THR A 112 18.61 -1.07 6.26
C THR A 112 18.53 0.23 5.47
N ASP A 113 18.31 0.17 4.16
CA ASP A 113 18.21 1.35 3.31
C ASP A 113 16.90 2.10 3.56
N ALA A 114 15.77 1.38 3.62
CA ALA A 114 14.47 1.98 3.90
C ALA A 114 14.44 2.63 5.28
N TYR A 115 14.93 1.94 6.31
CA TYR A 115 15.05 2.49 7.66
C TYR A 115 15.87 3.79 7.67
N ARG A 116 17.06 3.76 7.06
CA ARG A 116 17.95 4.92 6.99
C ARG A 116 17.30 6.09 6.27
N LEU A 117 16.59 5.86 5.16
CA LEU A 117 15.92 6.92 4.41
C LEU A 117 14.79 7.57 5.21
N TRP A 118 13.98 6.77 5.90
CA TRP A 118 12.95 7.30 6.80
C TRP A 118 13.54 8.12 7.95
N HIS A 119 14.59 7.61 8.59
CA HIS A 119 15.18 8.27 9.75
C HIS A 119 16.01 9.51 9.37
N GLU A 120 16.94 9.39 8.41
CA GLU A 120 17.94 10.42 8.13
C GLU A 120 17.50 11.42 7.05
N VAL A 121 16.73 10.98 6.04
CA VAL A 121 16.34 11.83 4.91
C VAL A 121 14.98 12.47 5.14
N VAL A 122 14.00 11.66 5.56
CA VAL A 122 12.68 12.18 5.92
C VAL A 122 12.70 12.85 7.30
N GLY A 123 13.50 12.32 8.24
CA GLY A 123 13.65 12.89 9.58
C GLY A 123 12.67 12.32 10.61
N LEU A 124 12.12 11.12 10.37
CA LEU A 124 11.23 10.47 11.34
C LEU A 124 12.02 10.05 12.60
N PRO A 125 11.48 10.28 13.80
CA PRO A 125 12.07 9.75 15.02
C PRO A 125 11.98 8.21 15.02
N GLU A 126 12.93 7.54 15.67
CA GLU A 126 12.96 6.07 15.73
C GLU A 126 11.66 5.48 16.29
N SER A 127 10.97 6.19 17.20
CA SER A 127 9.68 5.76 17.77
C SER A 127 8.53 5.71 16.76
N HIS A 128 8.71 6.25 15.55
CA HIS A 128 7.73 6.21 14.45
C HIS A 128 8.12 5.18 13.37
N ILE A 129 9.22 4.45 13.54
CA ILE A 129 9.73 3.48 12.58
C ILE A 129 9.76 2.09 13.22
N VAL A 130 8.81 1.25 12.83
CA VAL A 130 8.67 -0.13 13.34
C VAL A 130 9.32 -1.11 12.36
N GLN A 131 10.06 -2.09 12.86
CA GLN A 131 10.66 -3.15 12.02
C GLN A 131 9.83 -4.43 12.15
N LEU A 132 9.31 -4.97 11.03
CA LEU A 132 8.46 -6.17 11.03
C LEU A 132 8.91 -7.18 9.97
N GLU A 133 9.01 -8.46 10.35
CA GLU A 133 9.38 -9.52 9.38
C GLU A 133 8.33 -9.72 8.29
N ASP A 134 7.07 -9.32 8.55
CA ASP A 134 5.97 -9.39 7.59
C ASP A 134 6.05 -8.30 6.50
N ASN A 135 6.99 -7.34 6.60
CA ASN A 135 7.27 -6.36 5.54
C ASN A 135 8.00 -6.97 4.34
N PHE A 136 7.39 -7.98 3.72
CA PHE A 136 7.85 -8.56 2.47
C PHE A 136 6.64 -8.90 1.61
N TRP A 137 6.45 -8.10 0.57
CA TRP A 137 5.28 -8.22 -0.29
C TRP A 137 5.50 -9.27 -1.38
N ASP A 138 4.64 -10.30 -1.36
CA ASP A 138 4.68 -11.44 -2.27
C ASP A 138 3.25 -11.95 -2.58
N ILE A 139 2.84 -11.87 -3.85
CA ILE A 139 1.54 -12.36 -4.32
C ILE A 139 1.58 -13.80 -4.88
N GLY A 140 2.67 -14.52 -4.63
CA GLY A 140 2.95 -15.81 -5.26
C GLY A 140 3.80 -15.63 -6.51
N GLU A 141 3.50 -16.36 -7.58
CA GLU A 141 4.35 -16.35 -8.78
C GLU A 141 4.39 -14.95 -9.47
N GLY A 142 5.54 -14.29 -9.40
CA GLY A 142 5.77 -12.99 -10.02
C GLY A 142 6.66 -12.04 -9.21
N PRO A 143 6.63 -10.73 -9.56
CA PRO A 143 7.38 -9.67 -8.89
C PRO A 143 7.07 -9.54 -7.39
N CYS A 144 8.08 -9.42 -6.57
CA CYS A 144 8.01 -9.31 -5.10
C CYS A 144 9.24 -8.59 -4.52
N GLY A 145 9.21 -8.26 -3.23
CA GLY A 145 10.33 -7.61 -2.54
C GLY A 145 9.99 -7.13 -1.13
N PRO A 146 10.99 -6.63 -0.38
CA PRO A 146 10.72 -5.93 0.88
C PRO A 146 9.86 -4.68 0.60
N ASP A 147 9.08 -4.28 1.58
CA ASP A 147 8.25 -3.09 1.50
C ASP A 147 8.39 -2.21 2.74
N SER A 148 7.76 -1.04 2.64
CA SER A 148 7.55 -0.15 3.76
C SER A 148 6.13 0.38 3.70
N GLU A 149 5.40 0.23 4.79
CA GLU A 149 4.01 0.67 4.87
C GLU A 149 3.89 1.89 5.76
N ILE A 150 2.95 2.78 5.43
CA ILE A 150 2.68 4.01 6.15
C ILE A 150 1.32 3.85 6.82
N PHE A 151 1.29 4.08 8.13
CA PHE A 151 0.13 4.02 9.00
C PHE A 151 -0.24 5.41 9.50
N TYR A 152 -1.53 5.65 9.66
CA TYR A 152 -2.06 6.87 10.28
C TYR A 152 -2.74 6.53 11.61
N ASP A 153 -2.32 7.19 12.69
CA ASP A 153 -2.94 7.12 14.01
C ASP A 153 -4.26 7.89 14.01
N ARG A 154 -5.36 7.13 13.98
CA ARG A 154 -6.73 7.62 14.05
C ARG A 154 -7.14 8.07 15.46
N GLY A 155 -6.27 7.94 16.46
CA GLY A 155 -6.55 8.28 17.85
C GLY A 155 -7.06 7.08 18.66
N GLN A 156 -6.87 7.15 19.98
CA GLN A 156 -7.23 6.07 20.92
C GLN A 156 -8.73 5.75 20.92
N GLU A 157 -9.58 6.73 20.58
CA GLU A 157 -11.02 6.57 20.41
C GLU A 157 -11.42 5.61 19.28
N ASN A 158 -10.52 5.38 18.32
CA ASN A 158 -10.70 4.43 17.21
C ASN A 158 -10.04 3.07 17.49
N ASN A 159 -9.50 2.85 18.70
CA ASN A 159 -8.88 1.57 19.05
C ASN A 159 -9.95 0.50 19.33
N ASP A 160 -9.86 -0.62 18.63
CA ASP A 160 -10.81 -1.75 18.71
C ASP A 160 -10.22 -2.99 19.39
N VAL A 161 -8.99 -2.90 19.89
CA VAL A 161 -8.31 -3.95 20.67
C VAL A 161 -8.01 -3.49 22.10
N ALA A 162 -7.65 -4.43 22.98
CA ALA A 162 -7.26 -4.10 24.36
C ALA A 162 -5.94 -3.30 24.40
N GLU A 163 -5.71 -2.53 25.46
CA GLU A 163 -4.48 -1.73 25.59
C GLU A 163 -3.21 -2.60 25.61
N ASP A 164 -3.30 -3.79 26.21
CA ASP A 164 -2.23 -4.79 26.30
C ASP A 164 -2.28 -5.84 25.18
N ASP A 165 -3.15 -5.65 24.17
CA ASP A 165 -3.21 -6.54 23.01
C ASP A 165 -1.91 -6.44 22.19
N PRO A 166 -1.29 -7.58 21.80
CA PRO A 166 -0.08 -7.56 20.99
C PRO A 166 -0.26 -6.88 19.63
N GLU A 167 -1.49 -6.75 19.12
CA GLU A 167 -1.81 -6.05 17.87
C GLU A 167 -1.96 -4.53 18.05
N ASN A 168 -1.89 -3.99 19.27
CA ASN A 168 -2.07 -2.57 19.57
C ASN A 168 -0.80 -1.72 19.27
N PHE A 169 -0.34 -1.73 18.03
CA PHE A 169 0.82 -0.95 17.56
C PHE A 169 0.71 -0.62 16.06
N PRO A 170 1.52 0.33 15.53
CA PRO A 170 1.59 0.57 14.09
C PRO A 170 2.16 -0.66 13.35
N GLY A 171 1.33 -1.30 12.53
CA GLY A 171 1.65 -2.59 11.88
C GLY A 171 0.86 -3.78 12.41
N GLY A 172 0.16 -3.64 13.53
CA GLY A 172 -0.75 -4.67 14.04
C GLY A 172 -2.16 -4.56 13.45
N GLU A 173 -2.94 -5.62 13.61
CA GLU A 173 -4.32 -5.73 13.12
C GLU A 173 -5.33 -4.98 14.01
N ASN A 174 -5.26 -3.65 14.04
CA ASN A 174 -6.16 -2.78 14.80
C ASN A 174 -6.76 -1.64 13.93
N ALA A 175 -7.79 -0.96 14.42
CA ALA A 175 -8.46 0.15 13.74
C ALA A 175 -7.85 1.53 14.04
N ARG A 176 -7.04 1.65 15.10
CA ARG A 176 -6.37 2.90 15.47
C ARG A 176 -5.26 3.24 14.48
N TYR A 177 -4.31 2.34 14.29
CA TYR A 177 -3.21 2.50 13.35
C TYR A 177 -3.65 1.96 11.99
N LEU A 178 -4.22 2.83 11.17
CA LEU A 178 -4.73 2.46 9.86
C LEU A 178 -3.61 2.49 8.82
N GLU A 179 -3.25 1.34 8.25
CA GLU A 179 -2.37 1.26 7.08
C GLU A 179 -3.02 2.04 5.91
N ILE A 180 -2.39 3.12 5.46
CA ILE A 180 -2.92 3.94 4.36
C ILE A 180 -2.18 3.69 3.04
N TRP A 181 -0.90 3.34 3.07
CA TRP A 181 -0.08 3.23 1.86
C TRP A 181 1.05 2.22 2.02
N ASN A 182 1.13 1.23 1.13
CA ASN A 182 2.26 0.33 1.01
C ASN A 182 3.18 0.76 -0.15
N ILE A 183 4.50 0.80 0.10
CA ILE A 183 5.56 1.05 -0.88
C ILE A 183 6.43 -0.21 -1.01
N VAL A 184 6.22 -0.97 -2.08
CA VAL A 184 6.95 -2.21 -2.37
C VAL A 184 8.20 -1.92 -3.20
N PHE A 185 9.35 -2.32 -2.65
CA PHE A 185 10.66 -2.23 -3.30
C PHE A 185 10.94 -3.49 -4.13
N SER A 186 10.13 -3.66 -5.19
CA SER A 186 10.13 -4.86 -6.02
C SER A 186 11.49 -5.09 -6.68
N GLN A 187 12.14 -6.20 -6.30
CA GLN A 187 13.51 -6.51 -6.73
C GLN A 187 13.74 -8.00 -6.98
N TYR A 188 12.77 -8.87 -6.67
CA TYR A 188 12.82 -10.31 -6.88
C TYR A 188 11.63 -10.80 -7.69
N ASN A 189 11.79 -11.91 -8.40
CA ASN A 189 10.70 -12.70 -8.94
C ASN A 189 10.61 -14.01 -8.16
N HIS A 190 9.43 -14.28 -7.60
CA HIS A 190 9.10 -15.57 -7.00
C HIS A 190 8.65 -16.53 -8.12
N LEU A 191 9.40 -17.62 -8.27
CA LEU A 191 9.15 -18.64 -9.29
C LEU A 191 8.20 -19.72 -8.75
N ALA A 192 7.51 -20.42 -9.65
CA ALA A 192 6.62 -21.55 -9.31
C ALA A 192 7.27 -22.67 -8.48
N ASN A 193 8.61 -22.76 -8.47
CA ASN A 193 9.36 -23.74 -7.66
C ASN A 193 9.72 -23.23 -6.25
N GLY A 194 9.20 -22.09 -5.82
CA GLY A 194 9.43 -21.48 -4.51
C GLY A 194 10.74 -20.71 -4.38
N LYS A 195 11.49 -20.50 -5.47
CA LYS A 195 12.74 -19.72 -5.44
C LYS A 195 12.50 -18.26 -5.77
N TYR A 196 13.24 -17.40 -5.10
CA TYR A 196 13.38 -15.99 -5.43
C TYR A 196 14.61 -15.79 -6.32
N VAL A 197 14.45 -15.07 -7.43
CA VAL A 197 15.54 -14.67 -8.33
C VAL A 197 15.51 -13.16 -8.55
N ASP A 198 16.65 -12.53 -8.80
CA ASP A 198 16.71 -11.09 -9.04
C ASP A 198 15.92 -10.68 -10.28
N GLN A 199 15.20 -9.55 -10.18
CA GLN A 199 14.58 -8.92 -11.34
C GLN A 199 15.63 -8.27 -12.25
N PRO A 200 15.34 -8.10 -13.56
CA PRO A 200 16.23 -7.39 -14.49
C PRO A 200 16.51 -5.94 -14.04
N HIS A 201 15.54 -5.33 -13.37
CA HIS A 201 15.61 -3.98 -12.83
C HIS A 201 14.93 -3.94 -11.46
N LYS A 202 15.37 -3.02 -10.60
CA LYS A 202 14.66 -2.68 -9.38
C LYS A 202 13.47 -1.77 -9.74
N ASN A 203 12.30 -2.08 -9.22
CA ASN A 203 11.04 -1.43 -9.53
C ASN A 203 10.39 -0.90 -8.25
N ILE A 204 9.51 0.09 -8.41
CA ILE A 204 8.64 0.56 -7.33
C ILE A 204 7.22 0.21 -7.71
N ASP A 205 6.52 -0.40 -6.77
CA ASP A 205 5.07 -0.53 -6.77
C ASP A 205 4.54 0.12 -5.50
N THR A 206 3.51 0.94 -5.61
CA THR A 206 2.83 1.48 -4.44
C THR A 206 1.33 1.26 -4.53
N GLY A 207 0.71 1.08 -3.37
CA GLY A 207 -0.73 0.91 -3.24
C GLY A 207 -1.27 1.62 -2.02
N MET A 208 -2.04 2.68 -2.25
CA MET A 208 -2.79 3.40 -1.23
C MET A 208 -4.29 3.13 -1.42
N GLY A 209 -4.97 2.71 -0.35
CA GLY A 209 -6.42 2.51 -0.40
C GLY A 209 -7.14 3.86 -0.45
N LEU A 210 -7.88 4.13 -1.54
CA LEU A 210 -8.63 5.38 -1.71
C LEU A 210 -9.61 5.59 -0.54
N GLU A 211 -10.36 4.55 -0.18
CA GLU A 211 -11.37 4.59 0.86
C GLU A 211 -10.76 4.84 2.25
N ARG A 212 -9.55 4.32 2.49
CA ARG A 212 -8.80 4.53 3.72
C ARG A 212 -8.30 5.97 3.84
N VAL A 213 -7.67 6.51 2.79
CA VAL A 213 -7.17 7.88 2.83
C VAL A 213 -8.32 8.90 2.85
N VAL A 214 -9.44 8.63 2.18
CA VAL A 214 -10.65 9.47 2.25
C VAL A 214 -11.23 9.47 3.66
N SER A 215 -11.27 8.33 4.36
CA SER A 215 -11.76 8.30 5.75
C SER A 215 -10.86 9.08 6.71
N VAL A 216 -9.55 9.12 6.46
CA VAL A 216 -8.61 9.99 7.19
C VAL A 216 -8.86 11.46 6.89
N ILE A 217 -8.94 11.86 5.62
CA ILE A 217 -9.13 13.26 5.21
C ILE A 217 -10.47 13.83 5.72
N GLN A 218 -11.52 13.02 5.73
CA GLN A 218 -12.85 13.43 6.17
C GLN A 218 -13.07 13.26 7.67
N ASP A 219 -12.08 12.73 8.40
CA ASP A 219 -12.22 12.34 9.82
C ASP A 219 -13.46 11.45 10.06
N ALA A 220 -13.73 10.55 9.11
CA ALA A 220 -14.91 9.68 9.13
C ALA A 220 -14.61 8.41 9.92
N PRO A 221 -15.45 7.95 10.87
CA PRO A 221 -15.11 6.86 11.79
C PRO A 221 -14.72 5.56 11.09
N THR A 222 -15.32 5.28 9.93
CA THR A 222 -15.03 4.11 9.10
C THR A 222 -14.92 4.49 7.63
N ASN A 223 -14.37 3.61 6.80
CA ASN A 223 -14.39 3.80 5.34
C ASN A 223 -15.82 3.97 4.80
N PHE A 224 -16.82 3.37 5.47
CA PHE A 224 -18.22 3.36 5.06
C PHE A 224 -19.00 4.63 5.41
N GLU A 225 -18.42 5.50 6.25
CA GLU A 225 -19.04 6.76 6.67
C GLU A 225 -18.49 7.98 5.92
N THR A 226 -17.83 7.72 4.80
CA THR A 226 -17.34 8.73 3.85
C THR A 226 -18.41 9.10 2.83
N ASP A 227 -18.15 10.18 2.09
CA ASP A 227 -18.95 10.57 0.93
C ASP A 227 -18.98 9.53 -0.20
N LEU A 228 -18.06 8.56 -0.22
CA LEU A 228 -18.06 7.45 -1.17
C LEU A 228 -19.21 6.46 -0.92
N PHE A 229 -19.51 6.17 0.34
CA PHE A 229 -20.47 5.10 0.73
C PHE A 229 -21.78 5.63 1.29
N MET A 230 -21.77 6.74 2.02
CA MET A 230 -22.98 7.27 2.66
C MET A 230 -24.13 7.55 1.68
N PRO A 231 -23.91 8.03 0.44
CA PRO A 231 -24.98 8.16 -0.55
C PRO A 231 -25.60 6.81 -0.95
N ILE A 232 -24.79 5.75 -1.04
CA ILE A 232 -25.26 4.39 -1.40
C ILE A 232 -26.04 3.78 -0.24
N ILE A 233 -25.53 3.93 1.00
CA ILE A 233 -26.18 3.41 2.20
C ILE A 233 -27.55 4.06 2.41
N LYS A 234 -27.66 5.39 2.23
CA LYS A 234 -28.91 6.15 2.40
C LYS A 234 -29.94 5.92 1.30
N GLN A 235 -29.57 5.33 0.16
CA GLN A 235 -30.49 5.03 -0.93
C GLN A 235 -31.34 3.78 -0.68
N ASN A 236 -30.99 2.99 0.34
CA ASN A 236 -31.71 1.77 0.73
C ASN A 236 -32.70 2.03 1.88
#